data_AF-A0A329VAR8-F1
#
_entry.id   AF-A0A329VAR8-F1
#
_cell.length_a   1.000
_cell.length_b   1.000
_cell.length_c   1.000
_cell.angle_alpha   90.00
_cell.angle_beta   90.00
_cell.angle_gamma   90.00
#
_symmetry.space_group_name_H-M   'P 1'
#
loop_
_entity.id
_entity.type
_entity.pdbx_description
1 polymer ?
#
loop_
_entity_poly.entity_id
_entity_poly.type
_entity_poly.pdbx_seq_one_letter_code
_entity_poly.pdbx_strand_id
1 'polypeptide(L)'
;GRSSDWFKQTLYEADPHFPPRGSAVTRHWHYTPAYNVACMEDPRWEETRYGYNVNDQVVTAQFGGPRACDEQFVYDAGQHLHYQKRVPERLSQDLRQSYHTQQAGRVIQHGACTYRYDENGRRTEKTEQRRGYRPRTWRYRWDAHDRLTGFISPEGTRWRYGYDAFGRRISKRQETDDTGQPVKPTAIIGYDYLWSGEQLIEETPVYADGTVGYEQSIHWLYEPGALTPSARFEKGQLYYVVSDHQGTVREILTEEGELIWAGRLLTWGEPERWPVLTLNDPRNLTCHLRFCGQYEDTESGLFYNHHRYYDRETGQYLSTDPLNLSGGFNPYGYVHDPVNWIDPLGLAGCPGTKNKKTTYEGKSRRDALRQAKRDAGIPNSQHPFEISKAKLKDGYGDFIRDSKGVAIEARQYHFKDKNGSTVIIQEHSLGHAKATPLHGAEPHFNVRPPDNLNTGDVPGTHGHYNF
;
A
#
# COMPACT_ATOMS: atom_id res chain seq x y z
N GLY A 1 5.00 27.73 -0.60
CA GLY A 1 3.88 26.77 -0.55
C GLY A 1 2.82 27.14 -1.56
N ARG A 2 1.67 26.44 -1.58
CA ARG A 2 0.57 26.71 -2.56
C ARG A 2 -0.03 28.12 -2.47
N SER A 3 0.28 28.85 -1.40
CA SER A 3 -0.15 30.22 -1.14
C SER A 3 0.81 31.31 -1.67
N SER A 4 2.02 30.96 -2.12
CA SER A 4 2.97 31.96 -2.62
C SER A 4 2.51 32.54 -3.96
N ASP A 5 2.80 33.83 -4.17
CA ASP A 5 2.42 34.53 -5.41
C ASP A 5 3.04 33.86 -6.64
N TRP A 6 4.27 33.35 -6.51
CA TRP A 6 4.93 32.56 -7.54
C TRP A 6 4.20 31.26 -7.90
N PHE A 7 3.67 30.52 -6.91
CA PHE A 7 2.90 29.32 -7.17
C PHE A 7 1.54 29.64 -7.80
N LYS A 8 0.87 30.70 -7.35
CA LYS A 8 -0.41 31.14 -7.93
C LYS A 8 -0.24 31.62 -9.37
N GLN A 9 0.86 32.31 -9.67
CA GLN A 9 1.18 32.80 -11.01
C GLN A 9 1.42 31.63 -11.98
N THR A 10 2.24 30.64 -11.59
CA THR A 10 2.45 29.44 -12.40
C THR A 10 1.18 28.60 -12.57
N LEU A 11 0.30 28.56 -11.56
CA LEU A 11 -0.99 27.87 -11.64
C LEU A 11 -1.96 28.60 -12.61
N TYR A 12 -1.92 29.93 -12.65
CA TYR A 12 -2.72 30.75 -13.56
C TYR A 12 -2.24 30.63 -15.02
N GLU A 13 -0.92 30.54 -15.23
CA GLU A 13 -0.32 30.36 -16.56
C GLU A 13 -0.66 28.98 -17.16
N ALA A 14 -0.86 27.95 -16.30
CA ALA A 14 -1.28 26.59 -16.69
C ALA A 14 -0.48 25.98 -17.85
N ASP A 15 0.80 26.38 -18.01
CA ASP A 15 1.65 25.88 -19.07
C ASP A 15 2.07 24.42 -18.77
N PRO A 16 1.69 23.45 -19.61
CA PRO A 16 2.07 22.05 -19.42
C PRO A 16 3.59 21.82 -19.49
N HIS A 17 4.38 22.76 -20.03
CA HIS A 17 5.85 22.69 -20.05
C HIS A 17 6.49 23.27 -18.78
N PHE A 18 5.77 24.10 -18.04
CA PHE A 18 6.24 24.75 -16.81
C PHE A 18 5.22 24.56 -15.68
N PRO A 19 5.03 23.33 -15.19
CA PRO A 19 4.08 23.07 -14.13
C PRO A 19 4.46 23.83 -12.86
N PRO A 20 3.47 24.26 -12.04
CA PRO A 20 3.71 24.94 -10.76
C PRO A 20 4.65 24.13 -9.89
N ARG A 21 5.78 24.71 -9.46
CA ARG A 21 6.71 24.01 -8.57
C ARG A 21 6.43 24.37 -7.11
N GLY A 22 6.50 23.38 -6.23
CA GLY A 22 6.43 23.62 -4.79
C GLY A 22 7.77 24.14 -4.28
N SER A 23 7.74 25.07 -3.32
CA SER A 23 8.96 25.60 -2.70
C SER A 23 9.70 24.60 -1.81
N ALA A 24 9.01 23.55 -1.33
CA ALA A 24 9.56 22.57 -0.38
C ALA A 24 9.61 21.13 -0.94
N VAL A 25 8.61 20.76 -1.74
CA VAL A 25 8.49 19.43 -2.36
C VAL A 25 7.96 19.59 -3.79
N THR A 26 8.68 19.00 -4.74
CA THR A 26 8.25 18.78 -6.12
C THR A 26 8.75 17.39 -6.50
N ARG A 27 7.90 16.58 -7.13
CA ARG A 27 8.21 15.20 -7.50
C ARG A 27 7.60 14.89 -8.86
N HIS A 28 8.37 14.29 -9.74
CA HIS A 28 7.94 13.89 -11.07
C HIS A 28 8.00 12.37 -11.20
N TRP A 29 7.03 11.80 -11.91
CA TRP A 29 6.98 10.38 -12.20
C TRP A 29 6.95 10.18 -13.70
N HIS A 30 7.78 9.25 -14.18
CA HIS A 30 7.79 8.78 -15.55
C HIS A 30 7.33 7.35 -15.55
N TYR A 31 6.51 6.98 -16.53
CA TYR A 31 5.88 5.67 -16.62
C TYR A 31 6.36 4.94 -17.87
N THR A 32 6.44 3.61 -17.78
CA THR A 32 6.59 2.75 -18.95
C THR A 32 5.29 2.74 -19.77
N PRO A 33 5.29 2.20 -21.00
CA PRO A 33 4.05 1.95 -21.74
C PRO A 33 3.07 1.01 -21.04
N ALA A 34 3.54 0.21 -20.07
CA ALA A 34 2.72 -0.66 -19.23
C ALA A 34 2.20 0.03 -17.96
N TYR A 35 2.41 1.34 -17.82
CA TYR A 35 2.03 2.16 -16.66
C TYR A 35 2.76 1.84 -15.35
N ASN A 36 3.87 1.10 -15.40
CA ASN A 36 4.77 0.96 -14.26
C ASN A 36 5.59 2.25 -14.08
N VAL A 37 5.85 2.68 -12.84
CA VAL A 37 6.74 3.82 -12.56
C VAL A 37 8.18 3.47 -13.01
N ALA A 38 8.63 4.03 -14.12
CA ALA A 38 9.98 3.85 -14.64
C ALA A 38 11.01 4.71 -13.93
N CYS A 39 10.61 5.92 -13.53
CA CYS A 39 11.48 6.86 -12.86
C CYS A 39 10.69 7.77 -11.91
N MET A 40 11.28 8.08 -10.77
CA MET A 40 10.84 9.13 -9.85
C MET A 40 11.97 10.13 -9.68
N GLU A 41 11.69 11.41 -9.95
CA GLU A 41 12.65 12.51 -9.78
C GLU A 41 12.17 13.43 -8.66
N ASP A 42 13.02 13.69 -7.67
CA ASP A 42 12.79 14.78 -6.73
C ASP A 42 14.09 15.51 -6.32
N PRO A 43 14.04 16.82 -5.98
CA PRO A 43 15.25 17.60 -5.70
C PRO A 43 16.08 17.13 -4.50
N ARG A 44 15.53 16.29 -3.63
CA ARG A 44 16.19 15.84 -2.38
C ARG A 44 16.86 14.49 -2.56
N TRP A 45 16.16 13.57 -3.20
CA TRP A 45 16.58 12.18 -3.40
C TRP A 45 17.14 11.95 -4.81
N GLU A 46 17.22 13.00 -5.61
CA GLU A 46 17.61 12.99 -7.01
C GLU A 46 16.71 12.03 -7.81
N GLU A 47 17.29 11.27 -8.72
CA GLU A 47 16.58 10.34 -9.56
C GLU A 47 16.54 8.95 -8.93
N THR A 48 15.39 8.27 -9.03
CA THR A 48 15.25 6.84 -8.75
C THR A 48 14.71 6.13 -9.98
N ARG A 49 15.49 5.24 -10.60
CA ARG A 49 15.10 4.51 -11.83
C ARG A 49 14.75 3.06 -11.52
N TYR A 50 13.69 2.55 -12.14
CA TYR A 50 13.22 1.18 -11.99
C TYR A 50 13.25 0.42 -13.31
N GLY A 51 13.62 -0.85 -13.24
CA GLY A 51 13.56 -1.79 -14.36
C GLY A 51 12.69 -2.98 -14.02
N TYR A 52 11.94 -3.48 -15.01
CA TYR A 52 10.93 -4.51 -14.84
C TYR A 52 11.18 -5.71 -15.76
N ASN A 53 10.78 -6.89 -15.32
CA ASN A 53 10.70 -8.07 -16.19
C ASN A 53 9.32 -8.16 -16.88
N VAL A 54 9.13 -9.22 -17.66
CA VAL A 54 7.89 -9.48 -18.42
C VAL A 54 6.67 -9.84 -17.55
N ASN A 55 6.88 -10.09 -16.26
CA ASN A 55 5.81 -10.36 -15.28
C ASN A 55 5.50 -9.11 -14.42
N ASP A 56 5.90 -7.92 -14.88
CA ASP A 56 5.78 -6.64 -14.16
C ASP A 56 6.47 -6.61 -12.78
N GLN A 57 7.43 -7.49 -12.54
CA GLN A 57 8.20 -7.48 -11.29
C GLN A 57 9.42 -6.57 -11.43
N VAL A 58 9.68 -5.75 -10.41
CA VAL A 58 10.88 -4.92 -10.33
C VAL A 58 12.13 -5.79 -10.24
N VAL A 59 13.04 -5.68 -11.21
CA VAL A 59 14.32 -6.42 -11.25
C VAL A 59 15.52 -5.55 -10.95
N THR A 60 15.39 -4.23 -11.12
CA THR A 60 16.43 -3.26 -10.77
C THR A 60 15.82 -2.00 -10.20
N ALA A 61 16.47 -1.42 -9.20
CA ALA A 61 16.17 -0.09 -8.70
C ALA A 61 17.48 0.68 -8.46
N GLN A 62 17.65 1.83 -9.10
CA GLN A 62 18.84 2.67 -8.99
C GLN A 62 18.44 3.91 -8.21
N PHE A 63 18.85 3.99 -6.95
CA PHE A 63 18.52 5.11 -6.08
C PHE A 63 19.63 6.16 -6.16
N GLY A 64 19.28 7.41 -6.46
CA GLY A 64 20.17 8.57 -6.38
C GLY A 64 20.27 9.18 -4.99
N GLY A 65 20.95 10.33 -4.90
CA GLY A 65 21.12 11.11 -3.69
C GLY A 65 22.33 10.68 -2.82
N PRO A 66 22.42 11.19 -1.57
CA PRO A 66 23.62 11.04 -0.74
C PRO A 66 24.01 9.61 -0.35
N ARG A 67 23.06 8.68 -0.40
CA ARG A 67 23.30 7.23 -0.18
C ARG A 67 22.84 6.44 -1.39
N ALA A 68 23.23 6.91 -2.57
CA ALA A 68 22.92 6.25 -3.82
C ALA A 68 23.36 4.77 -3.81
N CYS A 69 22.50 3.91 -4.36
CA CYS A 69 22.73 2.48 -4.45
C CYS A 69 21.91 1.84 -5.56
N ASP A 70 22.47 0.76 -6.11
CA ASP A 70 21.79 -0.10 -7.06
C ASP A 70 21.29 -1.36 -6.36
N GLU A 71 20.00 -1.63 -6.48
CA GLU A 71 19.36 -2.87 -6.08
C GLU A 71 19.06 -3.73 -7.31
N GLN A 72 19.29 -5.04 -7.20
CA GLN A 72 18.96 -6.04 -8.22
C GLN A 72 18.21 -7.20 -7.57
N PHE A 73 17.16 -7.67 -8.25
CA PHE A 73 16.27 -8.72 -7.77
C PHE A 73 16.10 -9.82 -8.81
N VAL A 74 16.05 -11.07 -8.34
CA VAL A 74 15.72 -12.24 -9.17
C VAL A 74 14.64 -13.03 -8.46
N TYR A 75 13.65 -13.46 -9.24
CA TYR A 75 12.51 -14.21 -8.78
C TYR A 75 12.58 -15.66 -9.26
N ASP A 76 12.01 -16.58 -8.49
CA ASP A 76 11.88 -17.98 -8.91
C ASP A 76 10.66 -18.19 -9.83
N ALA A 77 10.48 -19.43 -10.31
CA ALA A 77 9.35 -19.79 -11.18
C ALA A 77 7.98 -19.65 -10.49
N GLY A 78 7.94 -19.63 -9.15
CA GLY A 78 6.75 -19.33 -8.36
C GLY A 78 6.54 -17.83 -8.10
N GLN A 79 7.33 -16.96 -8.74
CA GLN A 79 7.31 -15.50 -8.62
C GLN A 79 7.71 -14.96 -7.24
N HIS A 80 8.39 -15.78 -6.42
CA HIS A 80 8.89 -15.34 -5.13
C HIS A 80 10.28 -14.72 -5.28
N LEU A 81 10.62 -13.73 -4.45
CA LEU A 81 11.96 -13.17 -4.41
C LEU A 81 12.97 -14.26 -4.01
N HIS A 82 13.89 -14.59 -4.92
CA HIS A 82 14.89 -15.64 -4.71
C HIS A 82 16.25 -15.06 -4.35
N TYR A 83 16.58 -13.91 -4.92
CA TYR A 83 17.88 -13.28 -4.75
C TYR A 83 17.76 -11.78 -4.79
N GLN A 84 18.55 -11.13 -3.93
CA GLN A 84 18.71 -9.69 -3.92
C GLN A 84 20.18 -9.30 -3.75
N LYS A 85 20.55 -8.21 -4.42
CA LYS A 85 21.87 -7.59 -4.31
C LYS A 85 21.70 -6.09 -4.19
N ARG A 86 22.43 -5.48 -3.25
CA ARG A 86 22.54 -4.03 -3.12
C ARG A 86 24.00 -3.61 -3.20
N VAL A 87 24.30 -2.80 -4.19
CA VAL A 87 25.61 -2.19 -4.42
C VAL A 87 25.54 -0.72 -4.06
N PRO A 88 26.12 -0.28 -2.94
CA PRO A 88 26.24 1.14 -2.66
C PRO A 88 27.21 1.79 -3.65
N GLU A 89 26.92 3.01 -4.10
CA GLU A 89 27.80 3.73 -5.05
C GLU A 89 29.15 4.08 -4.39
N ARG A 90 29.14 4.32 -3.07
CA ARG A 90 30.36 4.57 -2.28
C ARG A 90 30.90 3.26 -1.69
N LEU A 91 32.13 2.91 -2.07
CA LEU A 91 32.87 1.72 -1.62
C LEU A 91 33.11 1.61 -0.09
N SER A 92 32.76 2.64 0.70
CA SER A 92 32.84 2.62 2.16
C SER A 92 31.65 1.90 2.83
N GLN A 93 30.66 1.46 2.06
CA GLN A 93 29.54 0.65 2.53
C GLN A 93 29.64 -0.79 2.01
N ASP A 94 29.22 -1.75 2.83
CA ASP A 94 29.29 -3.17 2.47
C ASP A 94 28.29 -3.52 1.37
N LEU A 95 28.79 -4.16 0.30
CA LEU A 95 27.99 -4.91 -0.66
C LEU A 95 27.10 -5.91 0.11
N ARG A 96 25.78 -5.83 -0.09
CA ARG A 96 24.86 -6.83 0.46
C ARG A 96 24.36 -7.73 -0.66
N GLN A 97 24.53 -9.03 -0.47
CA GLN A 97 24.03 -10.05 -1.39
C GLN A 97 23.45 -11.19 -0.56
N SER A 98 22.24 -11.63 -0.89
CA SER A 98 21.56 -12.69 -0.16
C SER A 98 20.68 -13.51 -1.08
N TYR A 99 20.77 -14.83 -0.92
CA TYR A 99 19.86 -15.80 -1.52
C TYR A 99 18.81 -16.22 -0.50
N HIS A 100 17.62 -16.51 -1.00
CA HIS A 100 16.48 -17.01 -0.25
C HIS A 100 16.36 -18.50 -0.54
N THR A 101 16.45 -19.31 0.52
CA THR A 101 16.00 -20.70 0.45
C THR A 101 14.56 -20.73 0.92
N GLN A 102 13.67 -21.26 0.07
CA GLN A 102 12.24 -21.30 0.35
C GLN A 102 11.74 -22.73 0.46
N GLN A 103 10.66 -22.89 1.22
CA GLN A 103 9.93 -24.13 1.35
C GLN A 103 8.44 -23.82 1.48
N ALA A 104 7.61 -24.32 0.57
CA ALA A 104 6.16 -24.06 0.57
C ALA A 104 5.79 -22.55 0.62
N GLY A 105 6.46 -21.73 -0.18
CA GLY A 105 6.18 -20.29 -0.33
C GLY A 105 6.75 -19.38 0.76
N ARG A 106 7.39 -19.94 1.81
CA ARG A 106 8.06 -19.17 2.88
C ARG A 106 9.57 -19.29 2.82
N VAL A 107 10.26 -18.21 3.19
CA VAL A 107 11.72 -18.20 3.37
C VAL A 107 12.11 -18.95 4.66
N ILE A 108 12.94 -19.99 4.53
CA ILE A 108 13.54 -20.74 5.64
C ILE A 108 15.00 -20.34 5.90
N GLN A 109 15.67 -19.71 4.93
CA GLN A 109 17.01 -19.15 5.09
C GLN A 109 17.22 -17.93 4.20
N HIS A 110 17.85 -16.89 4.75
CA HIS A 110 18.25 -15.66 4.06
C HIS A 110 19.64 -15.25 4.55
N GLY A 111 20.66 -15.34 3.69
CA GLY A 111 22.03 -15.03 4.08
C GLY A 111 22.48 -15.82 5.33
N ALA A 112 22.82 -15.10 6.40
CA ALA A 112 23.22 -15.67 7.70
C ALA A 112 22.04 -16.00 8.64
N CYS A 113 20.81 -15.70 8.23
CA CYS A 113 19.59 -15.89 9.00
C CYS A 113 18.88 -17.18 8.60
N THR A 114 18.40 -17.93 9.59
CA THR A 114 17.51 -19.09 9.42
C THR A 114 16.21 -18.84 10.15
N TYR A 115 15.10 -19.37 9.62
CA TYR A 115 13.76 -19.10 10.12
C TYR A 115 13.03 -20.42 10.41
N ARG A 116 12.32 -20.47 11.53
CA ARG A 116 11.45 -21.60 11.90
C ARG A 116 10.01 -21.16 11.98
N TYR A 117 9.13 -22.10 11.68
CA TYR A 117 7.69 -21.89 11.61
C TYR A 117 6.98 -22.99 12.40
N ASP A 118 5.82 -22.69 12.96
CA ASP A 118 4.94 -23.68 13.57
C ASP A 118 4.13 -24.46 12.50
N GLU A 119 3.27 -25.38 12.97
CA GLU A 119 2.41 -26.21 12.12
C GLU A 119 1.38 -25.40 11.33
N ASN A 120 0.97 -24.23 11.84
CA ASN A 120 0.12 -23.26 11.14
C ASN A 120 0.90 -22.38 10.15
N GLY A 121 2.21 -22.57 10.06
CA GLY A 121 3.06 -21.83 9.13
C GLY A 121 3.37 -20.41 9.57
N ARG A 122 3.30 -20.09 10.87
CA ARG A 122 3.69 -18.79 11.41
C ARG A 122 5.12 -18.83 11.91
N ARG A 123 5.89 -17.79 11.61
CA ARG A 123 7.31 -17.72 12.00
C ARG A 123 7.44 -17.66 13.52
N THR A 124 8.10 -18.63 14.14
CA THR A 124 8.32 -18.71 15.60
C THR A 124 9.73 -18.34 16.03
N GLU A 125 10.70 -18.43 15.12
CA GLU A 125 12.10 -18.12 15.41
C GLU A 125 12.81 -17.52 14.19
N LYS A 126 13.69 -16.54 14.42
CA LYS A 126 14.76 -16.11 13.51
C LYS A 126 16.07 -16.32 14.24
N THR A 127 17.04 -16.98 13.62
CA THR A 127 18.39 -17.14 14.18
C THR A 127 19.43 -16.64 13.18
N GLU A 128 20.20 -15.65 13.59
CA GLU A 128 21.33 -15.12 12.83
C GLU A 128 22.62 -15.77 13.33
N GLN A 129 23.34 -16.43 12.42
CA GLN A 129 24.63 -17.07 12.70
C GLN A 129 25.74 -16.39 11.89
N ARG A 130 26.53 -15.55 12.57
CA ARG A 130 27.75 -14.95 11.99
C ARG A 130 28.98 -15.73 12.43
N ARG A 131 29.98 -15.86 11.55
CA ARG A 131 31.23 -16.58 11.85
C ARG A 131 31.96 -15.86 13.00
N GLY A 132 32.31 -16.61 14.05
CA GLY A 132 33.03 -16.07 15.22
C GLY A 132 32.15 -15.40 16.27
N TYR A 133 30.83 -15.35 16.07
CA TYR A 133 29.87 -14.77 17.03
C TYR A 133 28.91 -15.85 17.54
N ARG A 134 28.44 -15.67 18.78
CA ARG A 134 27.34 -16.49 19.32
C ARG A 134 26.08 -16.24 18.48
N PRO A 135 25.29 -17.27 18.14
CA PRO A 135 24.02 -17.08 17.46
C PRO A 135 23.11 -16.12 18.22
N ARG A 136 22.48 -15.22 17.48
CA ARG A 136 21.45 -14.32 17.98
C ARG A 136 20.10 -14.87 17.56
N THR A 137 19.19 -15.03 18.51
CA THR A 137 17.87 -15.66 18.26
C THR A 137 16.75 -14.74 18.70
N TRP A 138 15.85 -14.44 17.78
CA TRP A 138 14.58 -13.76 18.01
C TRP A 138 13.46 -14.78 18.08
N ARG A 139 12.52 -14.61 19.01
CA ARG A 139 11.38 -15.53 19.20
C ARG A 139 10.06 -14.78 19.09
N TYR A 140 9.10 -15.42 18.46
CA TYR A 140 7.78 -14.86 18.15
C TYR A 140 6.69 -15.77 18.75
N ARG A 141 5.66 -15.17 19.36
CA ARG A 141 4.53 -15.88 19.97
C ARG A 141 3.25 -15.44 19.30
N TRP A 142 2.38 -16.42 19.01
CA TRP A 142 1.13 -16.22 18.26
C TRP A 142 -0.06 -16.70 19.08
N ASP A 143 -1.22 -16.07 18.89
CA ASP A 143 -2.49 -16.58 19.40
C ASP A 143 -3.18 -17.54 18.40
N ALA A 144 -4.37 -18.01 18.74
CA ALA A 144 -5.16 -18.91 17.88
C ALA A 144 -5.76 -18.22 16.63
N HIS A 145 -5.66 -16.90 16.51
CA HIS A 145 -6.15 -16.11 15.37
C HIS A 145 -5.00 -15.64 14.47
N ASP A 146 -3.83 -16.28 14.58
CA ASP A 146 -2.63 -15.95 13.81
C ASP A 146 -2.10 -14.52 14.03
N ARG A 147 -2.36 -13.93 15.21
CA ARG A 147 -1.86 -12.61 15.59
C ARG A 147 -0.62 -12.73 16.47
N LEU A 148 0.41 -11.91 16.20
CA LEU A 148 1.65 -11.91 16.98
C LEU A 148 1.37 -11.29 18.35
N THR A 149 1.37 -12.07 19.43
CA THR A 149 1.12 -11.57 20.78
C THR A 149 2.37 -11.26 21.57
N GLY A 150 3.54 -11.71 21.10
CA GLY A 150 4.79 -11.36 21.78
C GLY A 150 6.05 -11.61 20.98
N PHE A 151 7.09 -10.91 21.39
CA PHE A 151 8.40 -10.90 20.77
C PHE A 151 9.49 -10.93 21.84
N ILE A 152 10.55 -11.69 21.60
CA ILE A 152 11.73 -11.76 22.47
C ILE A 152 12.97 -11.53 21.62
N SER A 153 13.76 -10.51 21.96
CA SER A 153 15.02 -10.21 21.28
C SER A 153 16.15 -11.16 21.75
N PRO A 154 17.27 -11.24 21.00
CA PRO A 154 18.45 -12.01 21.41
C PRO A 154 19.03 -11.57 22.76
N GLU A 155 18.85 -10.30 23.10
CA GLU A 155 19.29 -9.69 24.35
C GLU A 155 18.37 -10.04 25.52
N GLY A 156 17.18 -10.59 25.26
CA GLY A 156 16.23 -11.04 26.28
C GLY A 156 15.08 -10.08 26.55
N THR A 157 15.08 -8.90 25.92
CA THR A 157 13.97 -7.93 25.96
C THR A 157 12.68 -8.58 25.47
N ARG A 158 11.60 -8.43 26.24
CA ARG A 158 10.29 -9.02 25.93
C ARG A 158 9.27 -7.95 25.62
N TRP A 159 8.51 -8.17 24.55
CA TRP A 159 7.40 -7.33 24.14
C TRP A 159 6.12 -8.14 24.05
N ARG A 160 5.01 -7.49 24.40
CA ARG A 160 3.64 -8.00 24.29
C ARG A 160 2.82 -7.07 23.41
N TYR A 161 1.96 -7.66 22.59
CA TYR A 161 1.02 -6.96 21.72
C TYR A 161 -0.41 -7.34 22.09
N GLY A 162 -1.30 -6.35 22.13
CA GLY A 162 -2.73 -6.53 22.41
C GLY A 162 -3.60 -6.13 21.22
N TYR A 163 -4.72 -6.81 21.05
CA TYR A 163 -5.62 -6.65 19.91
C TYR A 163 -7.07 -6.55 20.36
N ASP A 164 -7.88 -5.84 19.57
CA ASP A 164 -9.32 -5.86 19.72
C ASP A 164 -9.98 -7.07 19.03
N ALA A 165 -11.31 -7.11 19.06
CA ALA A 165 -12.11 -8.17 18.45
C ALA A 165 -12.09 -8.18 16.91
N PHE A 166 -11.72 -7.07 16.27
CA PHE A 166 -11.59 -6.95 14.82
C PHE A 166 -10.18 -7.31 14.34
N GLY A 167 -9.24 -7.55 15.26
CA GLY A 167 -7.86 -7.90 14.94
C GLY A 167 -6.93 -6.68 14.84
N ARG A 168 -7.40 -5.48 15.17
CA ARG A 168 -6.57 -4.28 15.20
C ARG A 168 -5.71 -4.27 16.46
N ARG A 169 -4.43 -3.98 16.31
CA ARG A 169 -3.51 -3.83 17.43
C ARG A 169 -3.85 -2.58 18.22
N ILE A 170 -4.27 -2.75 19.48
CA ILE A 170 -4.62 -1.66 20.39
C ILE A 170 -3.52 -1.32 21.39
N SER A 171 -2.50 -2.19 21.52
CA SER A 171 -1.38 -1.92 22.42
C SER A 171 -0.11 -2.65 22.03
N LYS A 172 1.03 -2.04 22.36
CA LYS A 172 2.33 -2.71 22.50
C LYS A 172 3.00 -2.29 23.78
N ARG A 173 3.67 -3.23 24.48
CA ARG A 173 4.37 -3.00 25.75
C ARG A 173 5.64 -3.82 25.85
N GLN A 174 6.71 -3.19 26.30
CA GLN A 174 7.93 -3.84 26.79
C GLN A 174 7.68 -4.32 28.23
N GLU A 175 7.92 -5.60 28.49
CA GLU A 175 7.74 -6.19 29.82
C GLU A 175 9.04 -6.19 30.64
N THR A 176 10.18 -6.35 29.97
CA THR A 176 11.51 -6.42 30.60
C THR A 176 12.53 -5.66 29.77
N ASP A 177 13.56 -5.12 30.41
CA ASP A 177 14.74 -4.62 29.72
C ASP A 177 15.70 -5.76 29.26
N ASP A 178 16.85 -5.39 28.71
CA ASP A 178 17.91 -6.28 28.23
C ASP A 178 18.67 -7.00 29.36
N THR A 179 18.45 -6.59 30.61
CA THR A 179 18.95 -7.29 31.81
C THR A 179 17.90 -8.20 32.44
N GLY A 180 16.69 -8.24 31.86
CA GLY A 180 15.54 -8.97 32.41
C GLY A 180 14.92 -8.30 33.64
N GLN A 181 15.29 -7.05 33.94
CA GLN A 181 14.77 -6.27 35.06
C GLN A 181 13.57 -5.42 34.62
N PRO A 182 12.73 -4.96 35.58
CA PRO A 182 11.69 -3.97 35.30
C PRO A 182 12.29 -2.66 34.79
N VAL A 183 11.69 -2.08 33.76
CA VAL A 183 12.11 -0.80 33.18
C VAL A 183 11.92 0.33 34.21
N LYS A 184 12.78 1.37 34.17
CA LYS A 184 12.66 2.54 35.05
C LYS A 184 11.24 3.14 34.98
N PRO A 185 10.63 3.54 36.11
CA PRO A 185 9.25 4.05 36.15
C PRO A 185 8.92 5.16 35.13
N THR A 186 9.88 6.06 34.88
CA THR A 186 9.72 7.20 33.99
C THR A 186 9.97 6.90 32.51
N ALA A 187 10.35 5.66 32.17
CA ALA A 187 10.57 5.27 30.78
C ALA A 187 9.24 4.97 30.09
N ILE A 188 9.11 5.40 28.83
CA ILE A 188 8.04 4.93 27.95
C ILE A 188 8.32 3.45 27.63
N ILE A 189 7.38 2.58 27.97
CA ILE A 189 7.47 1.14 27.73
C ILE A 189 6.62 0.68 26.54
N GLY A 190 5.84 1.58 25.94
CA GLY A 190 5.04 1.23 24.78
C GLY A 190 3.96 2.25 24.47
N TYR A 191 2.98 1.84 23.68
CA TYR A 191 1.94 2.71 23.14
C TYR A 191 0.59 2.00 23.14
N ASP A 192 -0.46 2.76 23.45
CA ASP A 192 -1.84 2.43 23.10
C ASP A 192 -2.21 3.04 21.76
N TYR A 193 -3.08 2.35 21.05
CA TYR A 193 -3.46 2.68 19.69
C TYR A 193 -4.96 2.84 19.57
N LEU A 194 -5.41 3.95 18.96
CA LEU A 194 -6.81 4.19 18.65
C LEU A 194 -7.05 4.07 17.14
N TRP A 195 -8.18 3.48 16.78
CA TRP A 195 -8.55 3.21 15.39
C TRP A 195 -9.90 3.81 15.02
N SER A 196 -9.99 4.37 13.81
CA SER A 196 -11.24 4.72 13.14
C SER A 196 -11.40 3.84 11.90
N GLY A 197 -12.29 2.85 11.96
CA GLY A 197 -12.31 1.76 10.97
C GLY A 197 -10.95 1.06 10.91
N GLU A 198 -10.34 1.04 9.72
CA GLU A 198 -9.02 0.45 9.44
C GLU A 198 -7.86 1.46 9.56
N GLN A 199 -8.13 2.71 9.96
CA GLN A 199 -7.11 3.75 10.08
C GLN A 199 -6.62 3.87 11.53
N LEU A 200 -5.30 3.80 11.74
CA LEU A 200 -4.66 4.11 13.01
C LEU A 200 -4.65 5.64 13.20
N ILE A 201 -5.48 6.15 14.10
CA ILE A 201 -5.66 7.60 14.28
C ILE A 201 -4.93 8.16 15.50
N GLU A 202 -4.48 7.32 16.42
CA GLU A 202 -3.76 7.77 17.61
C GLU A 202 -2.74 6.75 18.08
N GLU A 203 -1.59 7.24 18.54
CA GLU A 203 -0.61 6.49 19.31
C GLU A 203 -0.30 7.28 20.60
N THR A 204 -0.63 6.69 21.75
CA THR A 204 -0.50 7.31 23.07
C THR A 204 0.59 6.59 23.87
N PRO A 205 1.68 7.26 24.28
CA PRO A 205 2.74 6.61 25.04
C PRO A 205 2.27 6.19 26.42
N VAL A 206 2.80 5.07 26.89
CA VAL A 206 2.54 4.54 28.24
C VAL A 206 3.85 4.34 28.98
N TYR A 207 3.92 4.89 30.19
CA TYR A 207 5.08 4.84 31.07
C TYR A 207 5.10 3.55 31.90
N ALA A 208 6.29 3.19 32.41
CA ALA A 208 6.48 1.95 33.18
C ALA A 208 5.69 1.92 34.50
N ASP A 209 5.37 3.07 35.07
CA ASP A 209 4.49 3.19 36.24
C ASP A 209 2.99 3.04 35.92
N GLY A 210 2.64 2.83 34.65
CA GLY A 210 1.27 2.69 34.16
C GLY A 210 0.60 4.01 33.79
N THR A 211 1.28 5.15 33.95
CA THR A 211 0.76 6.46 33.54
C THR A 211 0.60 6.50 32.01
N VAL A 212 -0.52 7.05 31.56
CA VAL A 212 -0.80 7.28 30.14
C VAL A 212 -0.44 8.71 29.79
N GLY A 213 0.46 8.89 28.82
CA GLY A 213 0.98 10.19 28.39
C GLY A 213 0.08 10.88 27.36
N TYR A 214 -1.15 11.23 27.74
CA TYR A 214 -2.12 11.84 26.82
C TYR A 214 -1.60 13.12 26.15
N GLU A 215 -0.83 13.94 26.86
CA GLU A 215 -0.23 15.17 26.34
C GLU A 215 0.85 14.91 25.27
N GLN A 216 1.38 13.70 25.21
CA GLN A 216 2.38 13.25 24.25
C GLN A 216 1.78 12.36 23.15
N SER A 217 0.44 12.25 23.08
CA SER A 217 -0.23 11.50 22.02
C SER A 217 0.04 12.11 20.66
N ILE A 218 0.22 11.24 19.68
CA ILE A 218 0.32 11.63 18.28
C ILE A 218 -1.00 11.23 17.62
N HIS A 219 -1.68 12.20 17.04
CA HIS A 219 -2.91 12.00 16.29
C HIS A 219 -2.63 12.07 14.79
N TRP A 220 -3.06 11.05 14.05
CA TRP A 220 -2.95 10.98 12.60
C TRP A 220 -4.29 11.38 11.97
N LEU A 221 -4.24 12.40 11.11
CA LEU A 221 -5.43 12.98 10.48
C LEU A 221 -5.53 12.52 9.03
N TYR A 222 -6.64 11.87 8.70
CA TYR A 222 -6.90 11.30 7.39
C TYR A 222 -7.99 12.11 6.66
N GLU A 223 -7.81 12.28 5.36
CA GLU A 223 -8.93 12.66 4.50
C GLU A 223 -9.96 11.52 4.44
N PRO A 224 -11.25 11.83 4.23
CA PRO A 224 -12.28 10.80 4.08
C PRO A 224 -11.92 9.77 3.00
N GLY A 225 -11.79 8.51 3.39
CA GLY A 225 -11.46 7.40 2.50
C GLY A 225 -9.98 7.28 2.11
N ALA A 226 -9.09 8.14 2.63
CA ALA A 226 -7.66 8.04 2.38
C ALA A 226 -7.02 6.84 3.10
N LEU A 227 -5.99 6.24 2.51
CA LEU A 227 -5.27 5.12 3.12
C LEU A 227 -4.06 5.58 3.96
N THR A 228 -3.58 6.80 3.72
CA THR A 228 -2.41 7.41 4.36
C THR A 228 -2.82 8.75 4.97
N PRO A 229 -2.28 9.14 6.14
CA PRO A 229 -2.66 10.41 6.76
C PRO A 229 -2.15 11.60 5.96
N SER A 230 -2.94 12.66 5.93
CA SER A 230 -2.58 13.96 5.33
C SER A 230 -1.94 14.91 6.35
N ALA A 231 -2.14 14.67 7.64
CA ALA A 231 -1.54 15.47 8.70
C ALA A 231 -1.31 14.67 9.99
N ARG A 232 -0.50 15.26 10.88
CA ARG A 232 -0.17 14.76 12.22
C ARG A 232 -0.37 15.91 13.20
N PHE A 233 -0.95 15.63 14.36
CA PHE A 233 -1.05 16.58 15.46
C PHE A 233 -0.41 16.00 16.71
N GLU A 234 0.52 16.73 17.33
CA GLU A 234 1.21 16.31 18.55
C GLU A 234 1.58 17.56 19.37
N LYS A 235 1.37 17.52 20.70
CA LYS A 235 1.78 18.59 21.64
C LYS A 235 1.29 20.00 21.25
N GLY A 236 0.08 20.10 20.72
CA GLY A 236 -0.51 21.38 20.31
C GLY A 236 -0.05 21.89 18.94
N GLN A 237 0.79 21.15 18.22
CA GLN A 237 1.32 21.54 16.91
C GLN A 237 0.74 20.66 15.81
N LEU A 238 0.27 21.29 14.72
CA LEU A 238 -0.11 20.60 13.49
C LEU A 238 1.11 20.47 12.56
N TYR A 239 1.17 19.34 11.87
CA TYR A 239 2.15 19.03 10.85
C TYR A 239 1.48 18.45 9.61
N TYR A 240 1.92 18.85 8.43
CA TYR A 240 1.42 18.34 7.16
C TYR A 240 2.28 17.18 6.66
N VAL A 241 1.62 16.10 6.23
CA VAL A 241 2.27 14.89 5.72
C VAL A 241 2.23 14.94 4.19
N VAL A 242 3.36 14.67 3.56
CA VAL A 242 3.45 14.48 2.10
C VAL A 242 3.93 13.06 1.84
N SER A 243 3.18 12.36 1.00
CA SER A 243 3.40 10.96 0.67
C SER A 243 3.73 10.79 -0.82
N ASP A 244 4.35 9.68 -1.19
CA ASP A 244 4.56 9.32 -2.59
C ASP A 244 3.33 8.62 -3.21
N HIS A 245 3.49 8.13 -4.44
CA HIS A 245 2.43 7.48 -5.21
C HIS A 245 1.89 6.19 -4.58
N GLN A 246 2.63 5.59 -3.64
CA GLN A 246 2.21 4.41 -2.88
C GLN A 246 1.51 4.78 -1.57
N GLY A 247 1.50 6.06 -1.21
CA GLY A 247 1.08 6.49 0.12
C GLY A 247 2.16 6.25 1.19
N THR A 248 3.43 6.08 0.82
CA THR A 248 4.54 6.07 1.79
C THR A 248 4.82 7.50 2.23
N VAL A 249 4.90 7.76 3.54
CA VAL A 249 5.22 9.10 4.07
C VAL A 249 6.67 9.49 3.71
N ARG A 250 6.82 10.59 2.97
CA ARG A 250 8.12 11.07 2.46
C ARG A 250 8.61 12.32 3.16
N GLU A 251 7.71 13.23 3.49
CA GLU A 251 8.03 14.49 4.15
C GLU A 251 6.99 14.84 5.21
N ILE A 252 7.42 15.48 6.29
CA ILE A 252 6.55 16.09 7.29
C ILE A 252 7.00 17.55 7.48
N LEU A 253 6.03 18.47 7.39
CA LEU A 253 6.25 19.91 7.43
C LEU A 253 5.47 20.57 8.58
N THR A 254 5.95 21.69 9.10
CA THR A 254 5.21 22.54 10.05
C THR A 254 4.04 23.27 9.36
N GLU A 255 3.22 23.98 10.14
CA GLU A 255 2.14 24.82 9.61
C GLU A 255 2.64 25.92 8.67
N GLU A 256 3.83 26.44 8.93
CA GLU A 256 4.53 27.44 8.13
C GLU A 256 5.14 26.85 6.85
N GLY A 257 5.10 25.52 6.69
CA GLY A 257 5.67 24.79 5.56
C GLY A 257 7.17 24.54 5.69
N GLU A 258 7.74 24.60 6.90
CA GLU A 258 9.13 24.22 7.15
C GLU A 258 9.26 22.69 7.17
N LEU A 259 10.23 22.14 6.43
CA LEU A 259 10.53 20.72 6.48
C LEU A 259 11.23 20.36 7.79
N ILE A 260 10.71 19.36 8.52
CA ILE A 260 11.30 18.91 9.80
C ILE A 260 11.64 17.41 9.82
N TRP A 261 11.04 16.64 8.92
CA TRP A 261 11.36 15.23 8.72
C TRP A 261 11.25 14.86 7.25
N ALA A 262 12.17 14.03 6.79
CA ALA A 262 12.10 13.42 5.47
C ALA A 262 12.68 12.00 5.50
N GLY A 263 12.07 11.11 4.72
CA GLY A 263 12.49 9.72 4.59
C GLY A 263 12.05 9.12 3.26
N ARG A 264 12.61 7.96 2.93
CA ARG A 264 12.17 7.10 1.84
C ARG A 264 12.25 5.64 2.24
N LEU A 265 11.61 4.77 1.47
CA LEU A 265 11.86 3.33 1.51
C LEU A 265 12.66 2.93 0.27
N LEU A 266 13.58 1.99 0.44
CA LEU A 266 14.12 1.21 -0.66
C LEU A 266 13.06 0.21 -1.14
N THR A 267 13.34 -0.52 -2.22
CA THR A 267 12.32 -1.27 -2.99
C THR A 267 11.46 -2.20 -2.13
N TRP A 268 12.07 -2.91 -1.18
CA TRP A 268 11.38 -3.84 -0.28
C TRP A 268 11.20 -3.32 1.16
N GLY A 269 11.25 -2.00 1.35
CA GLY A 269 10.85 -1.37 2.61
C GLY A 269 11.99 -1.04 3.57
N GLU A 270 13.27 -1.13 3.19
CA GLU A 270 14.36 -0.62 4.03
C GLU A 270 14.26 0.90 4.16
N PRO A 271 14.07 1.45 5.38
CA PRO A 271 13.89 2.88 5.55
C PRO A 271 15.22 3.63 5.45
N GLU A 272 15.21 4.72 4.71
CA GLU A 272 16.30 5.66 4.59
C GLU A 272 15.84 7.06 5.05
N ARG A 273 16.44 7.55 6.14
CA ARG A 273 16.11 8.86 6.71
C ARG A 273 17.03 9.95 6.20
N TRP A 274 16.47 11.09 5.79
CA TRP A 274 17.22 12.32 5.53
C TRP A 274 17.43 13.10 6.85
N PRO A 275 18.67 13.48 7.19
CA PRO A 275 18.95 14.24 8.42
C PRO A 275 18.57 15.72 8.23
N VAL A 276 17.27 16.04 8.27
CA VAL A 276 16.77 17.42 8.16
C VAL A 276 17.21 18.25 9.38
N LEU A 277 17.05 17.68 10.57
CA LEU A 277 17.44 18.27 11.85
C LEU A 277 18.45 17.38 12.58
N THR A 278 19.21 17.97 13.49
CA THR A 278 20.12 17.19 14.36
C THR A 278 19.33 16.35 15.35
N LEU A 279 19.92 15.26 15.84
CA LEU A 279 19.23 14.33 16.77
C LEU A 279 18.73 15.02 18.04
N ASN A 280 19.43 16.06 18.52
CA ASN A 280 19.09 16.78 19.75
C ASN A 280 18.21 18.00 19.52
N ASP A 281 17.81 18.30 18.28
CA ASP A 281 16.87 19.40 18.02
C ASP A 281 15.51 19.02 18.62
N PRO A 282 14.90 19.85 19.48
CA PRO A 282 13.62 19.53 20.12
C PRO A 282 12.45 19.40 19.12
N ARG A 283 12.59 19.92 17.90
CA ARG A 283 11.59 19.78 16.82
C ARG A 283 11.73 18.47 16.06
N ASN A 284 12.78 17.70 16.34
CA ASN A 284 13.06 16.46 15.65
C ASN A 284 12.00 15.41 15.98
N LEU A 285 11.25 14.98 14.98
CA LEU A 285 10.21 13.97 15.13
C LEU A 285 10.62 12.62 14.53
N THR A 286 9.89 11.58 14.92
CA THR A 286 9.98 10.24 14.34
C THR A 286 8.72 9.91 13.55
N CYS A 287 8.84 9.10 12.52
CA CYS A 287 7.71 8.56 11.78
C CYS A 287 7.90 7.05 11.61
N HIS A 288 6.96 6.29 12.15
CA HIS A 288 6.98 4.82 12.10
C HIS A 288 6.09 4.26 10.99
N LEU A 289 5.36 5.11 10.24
CA LEU A 289 4.61 4.65 9.06
C LEU A 289 5.57 4.23 7.94
N ARG A 290 5.29 3.10 7.28
CA ARG A 290 6.12 2.53 6.20
C ARG A 290 5.33 2.51 4.90
N PHE A 291 5.22 1.37 4.21
CA PHE A 291 4.26 1.26 3.12
C PHE A 291 2.85 1.54 3.64
N CYS A 292 1.92 1.80 2.72
CA CYS A 292 0.52 2.04 3.08
C CYS A 292 -0.01 0.94 4.01
N GLY A 293 -0.65 1.33 5.13
CA GLY A 293 -1.14 0.40 6.17
C GLY A 293 -0.10 -0.09 7.18
N GLN A 294 1.19 0.15 6.95
CA GLN A 294 2.26 -0.44 7.75
C GLN A 294 2.80 0.48 8.84
N TYR A 295 3.03 -0.09 10.02
CA TYR A 295 3.65 0.55 11.18
C TYR A 295 4.91 -0.21 11.62
N GLU A 296 6.06 0.45 11.68
CA GLU A 296 7.32 -0.14 12.11
C GLU A 296 7.38 -0.34 13.63
N ASP A 297 7.62 -1.59 14.01
CA ASP A 297 8.03 -1.97 15.36
C ASP A 297 9.56 -1.98 15.44
N THR A 298 10.13 -0.86 15.89
CA THR A 298 11.58 -0.68 16.00
C THR A 298 12.25 -1.75 16.87
N GLU A 299 11.53 -2.31 17.84
CA GLU A 299 12.03 -3.37 18.70
C GLU A 299 12.33 -4.69 17.95
N SER A 300 11.57 -4.98 16.89
CA SER A 300 11.66 -6.22 16.14
C SER A 300 12.21 -6.03 14.72
N GLY A 301 12.13 -4.81 14.21
CA GLY A 301 12.38 -4.47 12.81
C GLY A 301 11.27 -4.91 11.86
N LEU A 302 10.17 -5.47 12.37
CA LEU A 302 9.00 -5.87 11.59
C LEU A 302 8.06 -4.70 11.38
N PHE A 303 7.29 -4.76 10.30
CA PHE A 303 6.23 -3.81 10.03
C PHE A 303 4.88 -4.49 10.30
N TYR A 304 4.17 -4.04 11.33
CA TYR A 304 2.79 -4.44 11.59
C TYR A 304 1.93 -3.92 10.43
N ASN A 305 1.20 -4.81 9.78
CA ASN A 305 0.30 -4.51 8.65
C ASN A 305 -1.06 -5.15 8.89
N HIS A 306 -1.81 -4.59 9.84
CA HIS A 306 -3.12 -5.04 10.27
C HIS A 306 -3.23 -6.55 10.55
N HIS A 307 -3.54 -7.36 9.53
CA HIS A 307 -3.71 -8.80 9.66
C HIS A 307 -2.40 -9.59 9.69
N ARG A 308 -1.28 -9.00 9.27
CA ARG A 308 0.02 -9.70 9.19
C ARG A 308 1.18 -8.82 9.63
N TYR A 309 2.34 -9.45 9.80
CA TYR A 309 3.62 -8.78 10.10
C TYR A 309 4.58 -8.97 8.94
N TYR A 310 5.08 -7.89 8.37
CA TYR A 310 5.99 -7.89 7.23
C TYR A 310 7.45 -7.79 7.69
N ASP A 311 8.32 -8.63 7.12
CA ASP A 311 9.76 -8.59 7.30
C ASP A 311 10.46 -8.06 6.03
N ARG A 312 10.93 -6.81 6.12
CA ARG A 312 11.66 -6.11 5.06
C ARG A 312 12.94 -6.80 4.62
N GLU A 313 13.56 -7.66 5.44
CA GLU A 313 14.76 -8.39 5.04
C GLU A 313 14.42 -9.50 4.04
N THR A 314 13.28 -10.17 4.23
CA THR A 314 12.82 -11.28 3.40
C THR A 314 11.83 -10.86 2.31
N GLY A 315 11.24 -9.66 2.38
CA GLY A 315 10.18 -9.25 1.46
C GLY A 315 8.88 -10.04 1.63
N GLN A 316 8.67 -10.67 2.79
CA GLN A 316 7.54 -11.56 3.07
C GLN A 316 6.88 -11.25 4.40
N TYR A 317 5.62 -11.65 4.51
CA TYR A 317 4.92 -11.76 5.78
C TYR A 317 5.41 -12.94 6.61
N LEU A 318 5.24 -12.84 7.93
CA LEU A 318 5.61 -13.89 8.89
C LEU A 318 4.61 -15.04 8.97
N SER A 319 3.39 -14.85 8.46
CA SER A 319 2.29 -15.81 8.47
C SER A 319 1.64 -15.88 7.09
N THR A 320 0.93 -16.98 6.85
CA THR A 320 0.13 -17.15 5.64
C THR A 320 -0.99 -16.12 5.58
N ASP A 321 -1.40 -15.76 4.37
CA ASP A 321 -2.59 -14.95 4.14
C ASP A 321 -3.82 -15.57 4.80
N PRO A 322 -4.55 -14.84 5.67
CA PRO A 322 -5.81 -15.31 6.26
C PRO A 322 -6.87 -15.67 5.22
N LEU A 323 -6.83 -15.06 4.02
CA LEU A 323 -7.70 -15.39 2.89
C LEU A 323 -7.25 -16.63 2.12
N ASN A 324 -6.14 -17.25 2.51
CA ASN A 324 -5.51 -18.38 1.84
C ASN A 324 -5.33 -18.09 0.34
N LEU A 325 -5.69 -19.04 -0.52
CA LEU A 325 -5.59 -18.89 -1.98
C LEU A 325 -6.49 -17.77 -2.55
N SER A 326 -7.47 -17.28 -1.79
CA SER A 326 -8.29 -16.13 -2.22
C SER A 326 -7.50 -14.83 -2.17
N GLY A 327 -6.43 -14.77 -1.36
CA GLY A 327 -5.49 -13.65 -1.35
C GLY A 327 -4.41 -13.74 -2.44
N GLY A 328 -4.34 -14.87 -3.15
CA GLY A 328 -3.38 -15.09 -4.24
C GLY A 328 -2.53 -16.34 -4.04
N PHE A 329 -1.65 -16.59 -5.01
CA PHE A 329 -0.85 -17.82 -5.06
C PHE A 329 0.42 -17.80 -4.21
N ASN A 330 0.85 -16.62 -3.76
CA ASN A 330 1.98 -16.46 -2.85
C ASN A 330 1.46 -16.17 -1.43
N PRO A 331 1.30 -17.19 -0.57
CA PRO A 331 0.63 -17.04 0.72
C PRO A 331 1.41 -16.17 1.72
N TYR A 332 2.72 -16.00 1.53
CA TYR A 332 3.56 -15.15 2.38
C TYR A 332 3.98 -13.85 1.69
N GLY A 333 3.59 -13.64 0.44
CA GLY A 333 4.01 -12.48 -0.34
C GLY A 333 3.35 -11.19 0.16
N TYR A 334 4.10 -10.09 0.09
CA TYR A 334 3.54 -8.74 0.23
C TYR A 334 2.70 -8.38 -1.02
N VAL A 335 3.39 -7.96 -2.07
CA VAL A 335 2.84 -7.73 -3.41
C VAL A 335 3.85 -8.23 -4.44
N HIS A 336 3.44 -8.43 -5.69
CA HIS A 336 4.35 -8.88 -6.75
C HIS A 336 5.32 -7.78 -7.20
N ASP A 337 4.90 -6.51 -7.08
CA ASP A 337 5.74 -5.35 -7.35
C ASP A 337 5.48 -4.23 -6.32
N PRO A 338 6.36 -4.06 -5.32
CA PRO A 338 6.21 -3.07 -4.28
C PRO A 338 6.40 -1.64 -4.79
N VAL A 339 6.77 -1.44 -6.07
CA VAL A 339 6.85 -0.10 -6.68
C VAL A 339 5.48 0.40 -7.13
N ASN A 340 4.64 -0.47 -7.68
CA ASN A 340 3.35 -0.08 -8.26
C ASN A 340 2.14 -0.60 -7.48
N TRP A 341 2.34 -1.51 -6.53
CA TRP A 341 1.28 -2.13 -5.75
C TRP A 341 1.45 -1.92 -4.25
N ILE A 342 0.33 -1.93 -3.55
CA ILE A 342 0.25 -1.80 -2.10
C ILE A 342 -0.68 -2.88 -1.53
N ASP A 343 -0.45 -3.24 -0.27
CA ASP A 343 -1.37 -4.06 0.52
C ASP A 343 -1.60 -3.36 1.88
N PRO A 344 -2.61 -2.47 1.98
CA PRO A 344 -2.89 -1.68 3.18
C PRO A 344 -3.45 -2.47 4.36
N LEU A 345 -3.92 -3.69 4.15
CA LEU A 345 -4.57 -4.50 5.19
C LEU A 345 -3.72 -5.71 5.60
N GLY A 346 -2.60 -5.95 4.92
CA GLY A 346 -1.92 -7.22 5.07
C GLY A 346 -2.76 -8.38 4.55
N LEU A 347 -3.50 -8.21 3.46
CA LEU A 347 -4.24 -9.25 2.73
C LEU A 347 -3.84 -9.12 1.26
N ALA A 348 -3.12 -10.12 0.74
CA ALA A 348 -2.69 -10.12 -0.64
C ALA A 348 -3.96 -10.10 -1.50
N GLY A 349 -3.98 -9.23 -2.50
CA GLY A 349 -5.22 -8.90 -3.20
C GLY A 349 -6.06 -7.88 -2.44
N CYS A 350 -5.61 -6.63 -2.47
CA CYS A 350 -6.55 -5.52 -2.51
C CYS A 350 -7.07 -5.43 -3.94
N PRO A 351 -8.29 -5.90 -4.27
CA PRO A 351 -8.93 -5.35 -5.45
C PRO A 351 -9.03 -3.85 -5.17
N GLY A 352 -8.24 -3.04 -5.88
CA GLY A 352 -8.38 -1.59 -5.81
C GLY A 352 -9.86 -1.26 -5.91
N THR A 353 -10.34 -0.29 -5.13
CA THR A 353 -11.78 0.05 -5.08
C THR A 353 -12.31 0.15 -6.50
N LYS A 354 -13.22 -0.77 -6.83
CA LYS A 354 -13.82 -0.88 -8.16
C LYS A 354 -14.34 0.49 -8.55
N ASN A 355 -13.85 0.98 -9.68
CA ASN A 355 -14.20 2.29 -10.18
C ASN A 355 -14.28 2.27 -11.71
N LYS A 356 -14.70 3.40 -12.28
CA LYS A 356 -14.88 3.61 -13.72
C LYS A 356 -13.65 3.31 -14.59
N LYS A 357 -12.45 3.26 -14.02
CA LYS A 357 -11.20 2.94 -14.73
C LYS A 357 -10.82 1.46 -14.67
N THR A 358 -11.40 0.70 -13.74
CA THR A 358 -11.13 -0.74 -13.57
C THR A 358 -12.02 -1.57 -14.49
N THR A 359 -11.56 -2.78 -14.85
CA THR A 359 -12.30 -3.73 -15.68
C THR A 359 -12.47 -5.08 -14.98
N TYR A 360 -13.48 -5.84 -15.43
CA TYR A 360 -13.67 -7.24 -15.08
C TYR A 360 -13.70 -8.07 -16.36
N GLU A 361 -12.84 -9.07 -16.45
CA GLU A 361 -12.76 -10.00 -17.59
C GLU A 361 -13.61 -11.24 -17.31
N GLY A 362 -14.83 -11.26 -17.84
CA GLY A 362 -15.74 -12.39 -17.70
C GLY A 362 -15.41 -13.52 -18.66
N LYS A 363 -15.62 -14.78 -18.24
CA LYS A 363 -15.43 -15.95 -19.13
C LYS A 363 -16.51 -16.07 -20.21
N SER A 364 -17.60 -15.31 -20.07
CA SER A 364 -18.73 -15.28 -21.00
C SER A 364 -19.61 -14.07 -20.70
N ARG A 365 -20.48 -13.69 -21.65
CA ARG A 365 -21.50 -12.64 -21.46
C ARG A 365 -22.36 -12.86 -20.21
N ARG A 366 -22.70 -14.11 -19.93
CA ARG A 366 -23.51 -14.46 -18.74
C ARG A 366 -22.74 -14.24 -17.44
N ASP A 367 -21.44 -14.51 -17.45
CA ASP A 367 -20.55 -14.33 -16.30
C ASP A 367 -20.35 -12.85 -15.97
N ALA A 368 -20.00 -12.05 -16.98
CA ALA A 368 -19.86 -10.60 -16.86
C ALA A 368 -21.16 -9.94 -16.35
N LEU A 369 -22.32 -10.30 -16.89
CA LEU A 369 -23.61 -9.78 -16.43
C LEU A 369 -23.90 -10.15 -14.97
N ARG A 370 -23.57 -11.38 -14.55
CA ARG A 370 -23.75 -11.82 -13.16
C ARG A 370 -22.81 -11.11 -12.20
N GLN A 371 -21.57 -10.85 -12.62
CA GLN A 371 -20.64 -10.07 -11.82
C GLN A 371 -21.08 -8.62 -11.69
N ALA A 372 -21.50 -7.97 -12.79
CA ALA A 372 -22.06 -6.62 -12.77
C ALA A 372 -23.26 -6.50 -11.81
N LYS A 373 -24.16 -7.49 -11.82
CA LYS A 373 -25.26 -7.56 -10.86
C LYS A 373 -24.80 -7.69 -9.41
N ARG A 374 -23.86 -8.60 -9.12
CA ARG A 374 -23.31 -8.78 -7.76
C ARG A 374 -22.73 -7.46 -7.23
N ASP A 375 -21.91 -6.81 -8.04
CA ASP A 375 -21.22 -5.58 -7.68
C ASP A 375 -22.18 -4.42 -7.47
N ALA A 376 -23.23 -4.33 -8.28
CA ALA A 376 -24.29 -3.34 -8.15
C ALA A 376 -25.33 -3.66 -7.06
N GLY A 377 -25.17 -4.75 -6.30
CA GLY A 377 -26.14 -5.16 -5.29
C GLY A 377 -27.49 -5.63 -5.85
N ILE A 378 -27.53 -6.12 -7.09
CA ILE A 378 -28.72 -6.67 -7.75
C ILE A 378 -28.74 -8.19 -7.57
N PRO A 379 -29.84 -8.78 -7.04
CA PRO A 379 -30.00 -10.23 -6.99
C PRO A 379 -29.87 -10.87 -8.38
N ASN A 380 -29.03 -11.90 -8.51
CA ASN A 380 -28.82 -12.58 -9.79
C ASN A 380 -30.08 -13.26 -10.37
N SER A 381 -31.04 -13.59 -9.50
CA SER A 381 -32.37 -14.10 -9.85
C SER A 381 -33.31 -13.03 -10.40
N GLN A 382 -33.02 -11.74 -10.20
CA GLN A 382 -33.88 -10.65 -10.64
C GLN A 382 -33.83 -10.53 -12.17
N HIS A 383 -34.99 -10.57 -12.81
CA HIS A 383 -35.17 -10.20 -14.22
C HIS A 383 -35.30 -8.68 -14.33
N PRO A 384 -34.83 -8.07 -15.43
CA PRO A 384 -35.01 -6.63 -15.63
C PRO A 384 -36.50 -6.30 -15.68
N PHE A 385 -36.92 -5.26 -14.98
CA PHE A 385 -38.31 -4.82 -15.02
C PHE A 385 -38.61 -4.01 -16.29
N GLU A 386 -37.58 -3.50 -16.95
CA GLU A 386 -37.66 -2.80 -18.24
C GLU A 386 -36.42 -3.10 -19.09
N ILE A 387 -36.63 -3.19 -20.41
CA ILE A 387 -35.56 -3.29 -21.40
C ILE A 387 -35.80 -2.19 -22.44
N SER A 388 -34.89 -1.22 -22.48
CA SER A 388 -34.92 -0.12 -23.44
C SER A 388 -33.73 -0.18 -24.40
N LYS A 389 -33.77 0.63 -25.45
CA LYS A 389 -32.64 0.85 -26.36
C LYS A 389 -32.26 2.32 -26.34
N ALA A 390 -30.96 2.59 -26.35
CA ALA A 390 -30.43 3.94 -26.44
C ALA A 390 -29.38 4.01 -27.54
N LYS A 391 -29.37 5.11 -28.29
CA LYS A 391 -28.34 5.38 -29.28
C LYS A 391 -27.00 5.57 -28.57
N LEU A 392 -26.00 4.83 -29.00
CA LEU A 392 -24.65 4.91 -28.48
C LEU A 392 -24.03 6.25 -28.87
N LYS A 393 -23.48 6.94 -27.87
CA LYS A 393 -22.70 8.15 -28.04
C LYS A 393 -21.22 7.85 -27.80
N ASP A 394 -20.35 8.58 -28.48
CA ASP A 394 -18.93 8.58 -28.20
C ASP A 394 -18.61 9.48 -26.98
N GLY A 395 -17.31 9.56 -26.64
CA GLY A 395 -16.82 10.37 -25.52
C GLY A 395 -16.99 11.88 -25.69
N TYR A 396 -17.43 12.38 -26.84
CA TYR A 396 -17.69 13.79 -27.14
C TYR A 396 -19.19 14.09 -27.28
N GLY A 397 -20.04 13.05 -27.18
CA GLY A 397 -21.49 13.16 -27.22
C GLY A 397 -22.12 12.90 -28.59
N ASP A 398 -21.31 12.55 -29.60
CA ASP A 398 -21.75 12.25 -30.96
C ASP A 398 -22.20 10.81 -31.11
N PHE A 399 -23.19 10.53 -31.98
CA PHE A 399 -23.69 9.18 -32.15
C PHE A 399 -22.71 8.29 -32.92
N ILE A 400 -22.41 7.11 -32.37
CA ILE A 400 -21.64 6.06 -33.05
C ILE A 400 -22.49 5.48 -34.15
N ARG A 401 -21.98 5.45 -35.39
CA ARG A 401 -22.71 5.01 -36.59
C ARG A 401 -22.09 3.77 -37.20
N ASP A 402 -22.92 2.93 -37.81
CA ASP A 402 -22.48 1.80 -38.62
C ASP A 402 -21.93 2.24 -40.00
N SER A 403 -21.49 1.28 -40.82
CA SER A 403 -20.97 1.54 -42.18
C SER A 403 -21.98 2.17 -43.15
N LYS A 404 -23.25 2.26 -42.76
CA LYS A 404 -24.35 2.88 -43.52
C LYS A 404 -24.76 4.24 -42.93
N GLY A 405 -24.06 4.73 -41.91
CA GLY A 405 -24.34 6.01 -41.27
C GLY A 405 -25.51 5.99 -40.27
N VAL A 406 -26.01 4.81 -39.88
CA VAL A 406 -27.11 4.67 -38.91
C VAL A 406 -26.55 4.58 -37.50
N ALA A 407 -27.13 5.33 -36.56
CA ALA A 407 -26.70 5.30 -35.16
C ALA A 407 -26.92 3.91 -34.54
N ILE A 408 -25.87 3.35 -33.95
CA ILE A 408 -25.90 2.05 -33.28
C ILE A 408 -26.66 2.19 -31.96
N GLU A 409 -27.53 1.23 -31.66
CA GLU A 409 -28.30 1.20 -30.42
C GLU A 409 -27.74 0.15 -29.45
N ALA A 410 -27.51 0.54 -28.20
CA ALA A 410 -27.21 -0.36 -27.10
C ALA A 410 -28.48 -0.73 -26.33
N ARG A 411 -28.53 -1.97 -25.83
CA ARG A 411 -29.60 -2.43 -24.93
C ARG A 411 -29.32 -1.95 -23.51
N GLN A 412 -30.36 -1.53 -22.82
CA GLN A 412 -30.31 -1.13 -21.42
C GLN A 412 -31.25 -2.02 -20.63
N TYR A 413 -30.72 -2.65 -19.59
CA TYR A 413 -31.48 -3.50 -18.68
C TYR A 413 -31.67 -2.77 -17.36
N HIS A 414 -32.92 -2.55 -16.96
CA HIS A 414 -33.25 -1.81 -15.74
C HIS A 414 -33.55 -2.77 -14.60
N PHE A 415 -32.86 -2.58 -13.48
CA PHE A 415 -32.97 -3.40 -12.27
C PHE A 415 -33.20 -2.54 -11.04
N LYS A 416 -33.65 -3.19 -9.97
CA LYS A 416 -33.64 -2.63 -8.62
C LYS A 416 -32.48 -3.23 -7.83
N ASP A 417 -31.69 -2.40 -7.17
CA ASP A 417 -30.69 -2.87 -6.21
C ASP A 417 -31.37 -3.35 -4.90
N LYS A 418 -30.57 -3.83 -3.96
CA LYS A 418 -31.03 -4.27 -2.63
C LYS A 418 -31.73 -3.17 -1.81
N ASN A 419 -31.54 -1.89 -2.15
CA ASN A 419 -32.13 -0.74 -1.48
C ASN A 419 -33.38 -0.20 -2.21
N GLY A 420 -33.77 -0.80 -3.35
CA GLY A 420 -34.90 -0.36 -4.18
C GLY A 420 -34.56 0.76 -5.17
N SER A 421 -33.29 1.17 -5.26
CA SER A 421 -32.81 2.15 -6.23
C SER A 421 -32.71 1.54 -7.62
N THR A 422 -33.01 2.33 -8.65
CA THR A 422 -32.86 1.86 -10.03
C THR A 422 -31.39 1.84 -10.43
N VAL A 423 -30.93 0.75 -11.03
CA VAL A 423 -29.60 0.61 -11.63
C VAL A 423 -29.75 0.10 -13.06
N ILE A 424 -29.00 0.67 -14.00
CA ILE A 424 -29.08 0.33 -15.41
C ILE A 424 -27.79 -0.33 -15.86
N ILE A 425 -27.90 -1.51 -16.46
CA ILE A 425 -26.78 -2.20 -17.10
C ILE A 425 -26.90 -1.98 -18.61
N GLN A 426 -25.97 -1.22 -19.17
CA GLN A 426 -25.86 -0.97 -20.61
C GLN A 426 -25.00 -2.04 -21.26
N GLU A 427 -25.45 -2.56 -22.39
CA GLU A 427 -24.73 -3.57 -23.17
C GLU A 427 -24.17 -2.99 -24.45
N HIS A 428 -22.84 -3.10 -24.59
CA HIS A 428 -22.07 -2.66 -25.74
C HIS A 428 -21.59 -3.88 -26.54
N SER A 429 -22.52 -4.69 -27.08
CA SER A 429 -22.22 -6.00 -27.70
C SER A 429 -21.27 -5.95 -28.90
N LEU A 430 -21.09 -4.78 -29.52
CA LEU A 430 -20.25 -4.58 -30.71
C LEU A 430 -18.89 -3.92 -30.40
N GLY A 431 -18.65 -3.54 -29.14
CA GLY A 431 -17.53 -2.66 -28.79
C GLY A 431 -17.60 -1.29 -29.47
N HIS A 432 -16.61 -0.42 -29.24
CA HIS A 432 -16.43 0.81 -30.01
C HIS A 432 -14.97 1.30 -30.02
N ALA A 433 -14.54 1.84 -31.18
CA ALA A 433 -13.14 2.04 -31.55
C ALA A 433 -12.37 3.20 -30.87
N LYS A 434 -12.89 3.81 -29.80
CA LYS A 434 -12.08 4.66 -28.92
C LYS A 434 -11.97 4.00 -27.55
N ALA A 435 -10.98 3.13 -27.50
CA ALA A 435 -10.55 2.41 -26.32
C ALA A 435 -9.03 2.53 -26.27
N THR A 436 -8.47 2.98 -25.15
CA THR A 436 -7.13 2.50 -24.80
C THR A 436 -7.18 0.96 -24.79
N PRO A 437 -6.10 0.24 -25.11
CA PRO A 437 -6.10 -1.23 -25.00
C PRO A 437 -6.68 -1.64 -23.63
N LEU A 438 -7.71 -2.51 -23.63
CA LEU A 438 -8.52 -2.94 -22.47
C LEU A 438 -9.68 -2.00 -22.01
N HIS A 439 -9.98 -0.88 -22.69
CA HIS A 439 -11.07 0.05 -22.30
C HIS A 439 -12.13 0.26 -23.39
N GLY A 440 -13.00 -0.72 -23.63
CA GLY A 440 -14.24 -0.53 -24.40
C GLY A 440 -14.18 -0.86 -25.89
N ALA A 441 -13.09 -1.45 -26.38
CA ALA A 441 -12.99 -2.00 -27.73
C ALA A 441 -13.75 -3.32 -27.87
N GLU A 442 -13.83 -4.09 -26.79
CA GLU A 442 -14.43 -5.41 -26.75
C GLU A 442 -15.90 -5.35 -26.33
N PRO A 443 -16.70 -6.40 -26.57
CA PRO A 443 -18.04 -6.50 -26.02
C PRO A 443 -18.03 -6.41 -24.50
N HIS A 444 -18.80 -5.47 -23.94
CA HIS A 444 -18.79 -5.23 -22.49
C HIS A 444 -20.13 -4.71 -21.97
N PHE A 445 -20.27 -4.73 -20.64
CA PHE A 445 -21.32 -4.01 -19.93
C PHE A 445 -20.78 -2.81 -19.16
N ASN A 446 -21.59 -1.76 -19.02
CA ASN A 446 -21.38 -0.68 -18.08
C ASN A 446 -22.55 -0.62 -17.10
N VAL A 447 -22.25 -0.37 -15.82
CA VAL A 447 -23.27 -0.15 -14.79
C VAL A 447 -23.43 1.35 -14.57
N ARG A 448 -24.65 1.86 -14.69
CA ARG A 448 -24.97 3.29 -14.64
C ARG A 448 -26.11 3.60 -13.66
N PRO A 449 -26.08 4.80 -13.03
CA PRO A 449 -27.24 5.33 -12.34
C PRO A 449 -28.27 5.91 -13.34
N PRO A 450 -29.55 6.04 -12.96
CA PRO A 450 -30.63 6.40 -13.89
C PRO A 450 -30.60 7.85 -14.38
N ASP A 451 -29.95 8.73 -13.63
CA ASP A 451 -29.78 10.15 -13.90
C ASP A 451 -28.58 10.47 -14.80
N ASN A 452 -27.61 9.56 -14.94
CA ASN A 452 -26.43 9.76 -15.79
C ASN A 452 -25.97 8.48 -16.52
N LEU A 453 -26.60 8.21 -17.66
CA LEU A 453 -26.37 7.02 -18.48
C LEU A 453 -25.14 7.08 -19.39
N ASN A 454 -24.49 8.23 -19.53
CA ASN A 454 -23.34 8.38 -20.43
C ASN A 454 -22.03 8.20 -19.65
N THR A 455 -21.89 8.91 -18.53
CA THR A 455 -20.62 8.97 -17.79
C THR A 455 -20.74 8.59 -16.32
N GLY A 456 -21.95 8.40 -15.80
CA GLY A 456 -22.18 8.09 -14.39
C GLY A 456 -21.62 6.73 -14.01
N ASP A 457 -21.27 6.57 -12.74
CA ASP A 457 -20.77 5.33 -12.18
C ASP A 457 -21.58 4.94 -10.94
N VAL A 458 -21.69 3.65 -10.68
CA VAL A 458 -22.31 3.12 -9.47
C VAL A 458 -21.19 2.69 -8.52
N PRO A 459 -21.12 3.22 -7.28
CA PRO A 459 -20.07 2.86 -6.34
C PRO A 459 -19.93 1.35 -6.16
N GLY A 460 -18.69 0.86 -6.16
CA GLY A 460 -18.39 -0.58 -6.02
C GLY A 460 -18.48 -1.38 -7.32
N THR A 461 -18.65 -0.74 -8.48
CA THR A 461 -18.69 -1.40 -9.80
C THR A 461 -17.47 -1.07 -10.66
N HIS A 462 -17.12 -1.98 -11.58
CA HIS A 462 -16.11 -1.74 -12.60
C HIS A 462 -16.64 -0.81 -13.70
N GLY A 463 -15.74 -0.07 -14.34
CA GLY A 463 -16.10 0.74 -15.51
C GLY A 463 -16.56 -0.10 -16.68
N HIS A 464 -15.94 -1.28 -16.87
CA HIS A 464 -16.23 -2.19 -17.96
C HIS A 464 -16.26 -3.64 -17.44
N TYR A 465 -17.29 -4.38 -17.82
CA TYR A 465 -17.38 -5.82 -17.61
C TYR A 465 -17.30 -6.50 -18.98
N ASN A 466 -16.09 -6.86 -19.39
CA ASN A 466 -15.76 -7.43 -20.70
C ASN A 466 -16.19 -8.91 -20.77
N PHE A 467 -16.52 -9.42 -21.96
CA PHE A 467 -16.99 -10.80 -22.13
C PHE A 467 -16.87 -11.41 -23.53
#